data_AF-Q1NZ32-F1
#
_entry.id   AF-Q1NZ32-F1
#
_cell.length_a   1.000
_cell.length_b   1.000
_cell.length_c   1.000
_cell.angle_alpha   90.00
_cell.angle_beta   90.00
_cell.angle_gamma   90.00
#
_symmetry.space_group_name_H-M   'P 1'
#
loop_
_entity.id
_entity.type
_entity.pdbx_description
1 polymer ?
#
loop_
_entity_poly.entity_id
_entity_poly.type
_entity_poly.pdbx_seq_one_letter_code
_entity_poly.pdbx_strand_id
1 'polypeptide(L)'
;MENGQKTKEESQPSTSALPAEPRNGTIKIYENPARTFTRPYSAKNITIYKENDTFYTGHRVPVSNHRYKTLDVLMDDLNRTMYLPYGVRTITTPMGRTIITSLDQFQHLGKYVASSSNPPKGVDLEKIQEKYSASLRRNPQRTTAGGQSYWVSYENFSF
;
A
#
# COMPACT_ATOMS: atom_id res chain seq x y z
N MET A 1 55.79 -32.69 32.30
CA MET A 1 56.58 -32.27 31.12
C MET A 1 55.54 -31.78 30.12
N GLU A 2 55.02 -30.58 30.34
CA GLU A 2 55.51 -29.28 29.81
C GLU A 2 54.71 -28.89 28.56
N ASN A 3 53.90 -27.85 28.75
CA ASN A 3 53.05 -27.17 27.80
C ASN A 3 53.88 -26.27 26.86
N GLY A 4 53.36 -25.89 25.70
CA GLY A 4 53.96 -24.76 24.97
C GLY A 4 53.34 -24.42 23.63
N GLN A 5 52.40 -23.48 23.63
CA GLN A 5 51.64 -22.93 22.52
C GLN A 5 52.51 -22.19 21.48
N LYS A 6 52.02 -22.10 20.23
CA LYS A 6 52.32 -20.95 19.36
C LYS A 6 51.08 -20.49 18.58
N THR A 7 50.55 -19.37 19.04
CA THR A 7 49.44 -18.58 18.49
C THR A 7 49.90 -17.83 17.24
N LYS A 8 49.02 -17.71 16.22
CA LYS A 8 49.14 -16.77 15.10
C LYS A 8 47.94 -15.81 15.14
N GLU A 9 48.25 -14.52 15.08
CA GLU A 9 47.35 -13.37 14.92
C GLU A 9 46.61 -13.43 13.58
N GLU A 10 45.35 -12.99 13.52
CA GLU A 10 44.84 -12.16 12.42
C GLU A 10 43.50 -11.46 12.81
N SER A 11 43.57 -10.13 12.88
CA SER A 11 42.53 -9.11 12.56
C SER A 11 41.14 -9.12 13.25
N GLN A 12 40.88 -8.06 14.02
CA GLN A 12 39.53 -7.58 14.39
C GLN A 12 38.77 -7.02 13.18
N PRO A 13 37.42 -7.08 13.14
CA PRO A 13 36.63 -6.10 12.41
C PRO A 13 35.88 -5.17 13.37
N SER A 14 36.29 -3.91 13.31
CA SER A 14 35.66 -2.72 13.85
C SER A 14 34.26 -2.50 13.23
N THR A 15 33.37 -1.91 14.03
CA THR A 15 32.35 -0.92 13.65
C THR A 15 31.20 -1.31 12.69
N SER A 16 29.99 -1.42 13.29
CA SER A 16 28.68 -0.97 12.79
C SER A 16 28.29 -1.30 11.34
N ALA A 17 27.73 -2.49 11.11
CA ALA A 17 27.06 -2.83 9.86
C ALA A 17 25.54 -2.56 9.94
N LEU A 18 25.12 -1.29 9.88
CA LEU A 18 23.80 -1.00 9.34
C LEU A 18 23.88 -1.26 7.82
N PRO A 19 23.03 -2.12 7.24
CA PRO A 19 23.11 -2.44 5.81
C PRO A 19 22.83 -1.18 4.98
N ALA A 20 23.71 -0.92 4.02
CA ALA A 20 23.66 0.24 3.12
C ALA A 20 22.25 0.41 2.51
N GLU A 21 21.75 1.66 2.50
CA GLU A 21 20.49 1.98 1.83
C GLU A 21 20.58 1.66 0.33
N PRO A 22 19.61 0.93 -0.25
CA PRO A 22 19.60 0.71 -1.69
C PRO A 22 19.31 2.02 -2.43
N ARG A 23 20.11 2.28 -3.46
CA ARG A 23 19.97 3.44 -4.34
C ARG A 23 18.60 3.41 -5.05
N ASN A 24 17.84 4.49 -4.85
CA ASN A 24 16.73 4.98 -5.68
C ASN A 24 15.54 4.02 -5.91
N GLY A 25 14.50 4.16 -5.10
CA GLY A 25 13.10 3.90 -5.51
C GLY A 25 12.60 2.46 -5.50
N THR A 26 13.40 1.48 -5.07
CA THR A 26 12.92 0.11 -4.90
C THR A 26 12.23 -0.02 -3.54
N ILE A 27 10.95 -0.38 -3.52
CA ILE A 27 10.19 -0.67 -2.29
C ILE A 27 10.92 -1.79 -1.55
N LYS A 28 11.37 -1.53 -0.31
CA LYS A 28 11.88 -2.56 0.59
C LYS A 28 10.73 -3.52 0.91
N ILE A 29 10.73 -4.71 0.32
CA ILE A 29 9.98 -5.83 0.90
C ILE A 29 10.78 -6.21 2.13
N TYR A 30 10.38 -5.70 3.29
CA TYR A 30 10.87 -6.26 4.55
C TYR A 30 10.34 -7.69 4.60
N GLU A 31 11.17 -8.64 4.19
CA GLU A 31 10.98 -10.05 4.51
C GLU A 31 10.97 -10.13 6.03
N ASN A 32 9.77 -10.11 6.61
CA ASN A 32 9.59 -10.37 8.02
C ASN A 32 9.40 -11.89 8.13
N PRO A 33 10.43 -12.67 8.50
CA PRO A 33 10.30 -14.12 8.63
C PRO A 33 9.26 -14.51 9.71
N ALA A 34 8.89 -13.59 10.62
CA ALA A 34 7.78 -13.81 11.55
C ALA A 34 6.39 -13.64 10.91
N ARG A 35 6.28 -13.17 9.66
CA ARG A 35 5.04 -13.18 8.86
C ARG A 35 4.97 -14.44 7.99
N THR A 36 5.23 -15.60 8.59
CA THR A 36 4.85 -16.88 7.96
C THR A 36 3.34 -17.02 8.11
N PHE A 37 2.61 -16.63 7.08
CA PHE A 37 1.17 -16.57 7.12
C PHE A 37 0.57 -17.96 6.83
N THR A 38 0.60 -18.85 7.84
CA THR A 38 0.04 -20.20 7.75
C THR A 38 -1.46 -20.27 8.02
N ARG A 39 -2.06 -19.18 8.53
CA ARG A 39 -3.50 -19.05 8.79
C ARG A 39 -4.14 -18.24 7.67
N PRO A 40 -5.47 -18.19 7.45
CA PRO A 40 -6.11 -17.32 6.45
C PRO A 40 -6.19 -15.84 6.90
N TYR A 41 -5.99 -14.87 5.99
CA TYR A 41 -5.79 -13.43 6.30
C TYR A 41 -7.00 -12.96 7.09
N SER A 42 -6.79 -12.60 8.37
CA SER A 42 -7.89 -12.15 9.22
C SER A 42 -8.60 -10.94 8.62
N ALA A 43 -7.90 -10.15 7.81
CA ALA A 43 -8.44 -9.11 6.97
C ALA A 43 -7.78 -9.07 5.58
N LYS A 44 -8.59 -8.83 4.55
CA LYS A 44 -8.17 -8.59 3.17
C LYS A 44 -7.90 -7.10 2.99
N ASN A 45 -6.68 -6.71 2.63
CA ASN A 45 -6.38 -5.32 2.36
C ASN A 45 -6.75 -4.99 0.91
N ILE A 46 -7.79 -4.20 0.68
CA ILE A 46 -8.19 -3.79 -0.67
C ILE A 46 -7.88 -2.31 -0.91
N THR A 47 -7.76 -1.92 -2.17
CA THR A 47 -7.69 -0.51 -2.58
C THR A 47 -8.90 -0.15 -3.42
N ILE A 48 -9.62 0.89 -3.02
CA ILE A 48 -10.83 1.34 -3.69
C ILE A 48 -10.59 2.70 -4.35
N TYR A 49 -10.88 2.81 -5.63
CA TYR A 49 -10.79 4.02 -6.44
C TYR A 49 -12.19 4.61 -6.66
N LYS A 50 -12.26 5.90 -6.99
CA LYS A 50 -13.52 6.57 -7.34
C LYS A 50 -13.77 6.48 -8.84
N GLU A 51 -15.02 6.24 -9.22
CA GLU A 51 -15.46 6.31 -10.61
C GLU A 51 -15.15 7.70 -11.21
N ASN A 52 -14.57 7.71 -12.42
CA ASN A 52 -14.24 8.92 -13.19
C ASN A 52 -13.25 9.91 -12.52
N ASP A 53 -12.55 9.53 -11.45
CA ASP A 53 -11.53 10.38 -10.81
C ASP A 53 -10.12 9.81 -11.01
N THR A 54 -9.40 10.36 -12.00
CA THR A 54 -8.03 9.92 -12.31
C THR A 54 -6.94 10.52 -11.41
N PHE A 55 -7.30 11.50 -10.57
CA PHE A 55 -6.36 12.13 -9.63
C PHE A 55 -6.39 11.47 -8.26
N TYR A 56 -7.44 10.71 -7.98
CA TYR A 56 -7.58 9.96 -6.75
C TYR A 56 -6.66 8.73 -6.70
N THR A 57 -5.80 8.68 -5.68
CA THR A 57 -4.77 7.63 -5.52
C THR A 57 -5.30 6.32 -4.94
N GLY A 58 -6.57 6.28 -4.55
CA GLY A 58 -7.25 5.12 -3.96
C GLY A 58 -7.24 5.12 -2.43
N HIS A 59 -8.31 4.59 -1.82
CA HIS A 59 -8.42 4.37 -0.39
C HIS A 59 -8.11 2.91 -0.04
N ARG A 60 -7.19 2.70 0.90
CA ARG A 60 -6.84 1.36 1.37
C ARG A 60 -7.72 0.97 2.55
N VAL A 61 -8.44 -0.14 2.44
CA VAL A 61 -9.36 -0.63 3.46
C VAL A 61 -9.05 -2.08 3.82
N PRO A 62 -8.80 -2.41 5.10
CA PRO A 62 -8.82 -3.78 5.56
C PRO A 62 -10.26 -4.26 5.73
N VAL A 63 -10.65 -5.28 4.96
CA VAL A 63 -11.96 -5.91 4.98
C VAL A 63 -11.89 -7.25 5.70
N SER A 64 -12.65 -7.38 6.78
CA SER A 64 -12.84 -8.63 7.52
C SER A 64 -14.30 -8.76 7.94
N ASN A 65 -14.76 -10.00 8.14
CA ASN A 65 -16.11 -10.28 8.63
C ASN A 65 -16.37 -9.71 10.04
N HIS A 66 -15.31 -9.42 10.81
CA HIS A 66 -15.42 -8.77 12.11
C HIS A 66 -15.70 -7.27 12.00
N ARG A 67 -15.10 -6.59 11.01
CA ARG A 67 -15.27 -5.14 10.81
C ARG A 67 -16.51 -4.80 9.99
N TYR A 68 -16.74 -5.52 8.90
CA TYR A 68 -17.87 -5.32 8.01
C TYR A 68 -18.67 -6.61 7.95
N LYS A 69 -19.94 -6.56 8.35
CA LYS A 69 -20.84 -7.72 8.32
C LYS A 69 -21.44 -7.96 6.93
N THR A 70 -21.74 -6.88 6.23
CA THR A 70 -22.31 -6.89 4.87
C THR A 70 -21.57 -5.89 3.99
N LEU A 71 -21.76 -6.01 2.68
CA LEU A 71 -21.20 -5.09 1.71
C LEU A 71 -21.76 -3.66 1.87
N ASP A 72 -23.03 -3.53 2.27
CA ASP A 72 -23.66 -2.22 2.53
C ASP A 72 -22.96 -1.45 3.65
N VAL A 73 -22.59 -2.12 4.75
CA VAL A 73 -21.86 -1.48 5.86
C VAL A 73 -20.48 -0.99 5.42
N LEU A 74 -19.81 -1.73 4.53
CA LEU A 74 -18.57 -1.27 3.90
C LEU A 74 -18.84 -0.03 3.04
N MET A 75 -19.89 -0.03 2.22
CA MET A 75 -20.24 1.10 1.36
C MET A 75 -20.60 2.35 2.15
N ASP A 76 -21.27 2.22 3.29
CA ASP A 76 -21.57 3.34 4.19
C ASP A 76 -20.31 3.98 4.79
N ASP A 77 -19.30 3.16 5.11
CA ASP A 77 -18.00 3.67 5.56
C ASP A 77 -17.25 4.38 4.41
N LEU A 78 -17.35 3.83 3.19
CA LEU A 78 -16.79 4.49 2.00
C LEU A 78 -17.49 5.80 1.67
N ASN A 79 -18.80 5.92 1.90
CA ASN A 79 -19.55 7.17 1.72
C ASN A 79 -19.03 8.32 2.60
N ARG A 80 -18.46 8.00 3.77
CA ARG A 80 -17.86 9.00 4.68
C ARG A 80 -16.48 9.45 4.22
N THR A 81 -15.74 8.58 3.53
CA THR A 81 -14.36 8.84 3.10
C THR A 81 -14.26 9.30 1.65
N MET A 82 -15.23 8.95 0.81
CA MET A 82 -15.28 9.24 -0.62
C MET A 82 -16.51 10.08 -0.95
N TYR A 83 -16.28 11.34 -1.31
CA TYR A 83 -17.32 12.19 -1.83
C TYR A 83 -17.62 11.86 -3.30
N LEU A 84 -18.65 11.05 -3.53
CA LEU A 84 -19.30 10.86 -4.83
C LEU A 84 -20.66 11.57 -4.83
N PRO A 85 -21.16 12.09 -5.97
CA PRO A 85 -22.39 12.88 -6.02
C PRO A 85 -23.63 12.21 -5.41
N TYR A 86 -23.76 10.89 -5.55
CA TYR A 86 -24.88 10.10 -5.01
C TYR A 86 -24.45 9.07 -3.96
N GLY A 87 -23.22 9.22 -3.47
CA GLY A 87 -22.52 8.19 -2.69
C GLY A 87 -22.10 6.98 -3.55
N VAL A 88 -21.37 6.08 -2.92
CA VAL A 88 -21.05 4.73 -3.39
C VAL A 88 -22.34 3.90 -3.44
N ARG A 89 -22.71 3.46 -4.63
CA ARG A 89 -23.88 2.62 -4.92
C ARG A 89 -23.52 1.25 -5.45
N THR A 90 -22.35 1.11 -6.07
CA THR A 90 -21.81 -0.17 -6.47
C THR A 90 -20.29 -0.19 -6.30
N ILE A 91 -19.74 -1.38 -6.01
CA ILE A 91 -18.30 -1.62 -6.06
C ILE A 91 -18.05 -2.60 -7.19
N THR A 92 -17.13 -2.28 -8.08
CA THR A 92 -16.81 -3.10 -9.24
C THR A 92 -15.33 -3.41 -9.33
N THR A 93 -15.02 -4.45 -10.09
CA THR A 93 -13.65 -4.67 -10.56
C THR A 93 -13.21 -3.52 -11.46
N PRO A 94 -11.90 -3.25 -11.59
CA PRO A 94 -11.41 -2.12 -12.35
C PRO A 94 -11.84 -2.09 -13.82
N MET A 95 -11.99 -3.29 -14.40
CA MET A 95 -12.47 -3.46 -15.76
C MET A 95 -13.96 -3.10 -15.93
N GLY A 96 -14.69 -2.83 -14.83
CA GLY A 96 -16.12 -2.52 -14.81
C GLY A 96 -17.03 -3.72 -15.15
N ARG A 97 -16.47 -4.93 -15.30
CA ARG A 97 -17.20 -6.11 -15.78
C ARG A 97 -17.94 -6.87 -14.68
N THR A 98 -17.37 -6.88 -13.49
CA THR A 98 -17.89 -7.66 -12.35
C THR A 98 -18.27 -6.72 -11.22
N ILE A 99 -19.53 -6.79 -10.80
CA ILE A 99 -20.06 -6.11 -9.62
C ILE A 99 -19.83 -7.01 -8.41
N ILE A 100 -19.26 -6.44 -7.35
CA ILE A 100 -19.03 -7.13 -6.10
C ILE A 100 -20.33 -7.12 -5.29
N THR A 101 -20.85 -8.31 -4.97
CA THR A 101 -22.09 -8.48 -4.21
C THR A 101 -21.86 -8.98 -2.78
N SER A 102 -20.68 -9.56 -2.49
CA SER A 102 -20.33 -10.07 -1.17
C SER A 102 -18.88 -9.75 -0.80
N LEU A 103 -18.60 -9.70 0.51
CA LEU A 103 -17.25 -9.43 1.03
C LEU A 103 -16.24 -10.55 0.68
N ASP A 104 -16.74 -11.76 0.41
CA ASP A 104 -15.93 -12.91 0.06
C ASP A 104 -15.26 -12.78 -1.32
N GLN A 105 -15.87 -12.03 -2.23
CA GLN A 105 -15.33 -11.77 -3.57
C GLN A 105 -14.12 -10.82 -3.56
N PHE A 106 -13.86 -10.14 -2.44
CA PHE A 106 -12.64 -9.36 -2.30
C PHE A 106 -11.41 -10.27 -2.23
N GLN A 107 -10.33 -9.84 -2.87
CA GLN A 107 -9.01 -10.49 -2.81
C GLN A 107 -8.04 -9.60 -2.03
N HIS A 108 -7.11 -10.22 -1.30
CA HIS A 108 -6.03 -9.48 -0.64
C HIS A 108 -5.20 -8.74 -1.69
N LEU A 109 -4.94 -7.45 -1.45
CA LEU A 109 -4.33 -6.48 -2.37
C LEU A 109 -5.12 -6.21 -3.67
N GLY A 110 -6.38 -6.65 -3.73
CA GLY A 110 -7.26 -6.37 -4.86
C GLY A 110 -7.56 -4.88 -5.01
N LYS A 111 -7.76 -4.46 -6.26
CA LYS A 111 -8.16 -3.09 -6.63
C LYS A 111 -9.60 -3.10 -7.10
N TYR A 112 -10.39 -2.12 -6.65
CA TYR A 112 -11.82 -2.02 -6.94
C TYR A 112 -12.20 -0.56 -7.19
N VAL A 113 -13.36 -0.34 -7.80
CA VAL A 113 -13.89 0.97 -8.14
C VAL A 113 -15.23 1.16 -7.45
N ALA A 114 -15.37 2.21 -6.67
CA ALA A 114 -16.62 2.69 -6.13
C ALA A 114 -17.31 3.58 -7.17
N SER A 115 -18.52 3.19 -7.57
CA SER A 115 -19.38 3.88 -8.53
C SER A 115 -20.63 4.42 -7.85
N SER A 116 -21.08 5.59 -8.31
CA SER A 116 -22.36 6.17 -7.92
C SER A 116 -23.47 5.84 -8.93
N SER A 117 -23.08 5.39 -10.12
CA SER A 117 -23.96 5.15 -11.25
C SER A 117 -24.28 3.65 -11.42
N ASN A 118 -25.47 3.39 -11.95
CA ASN A 118 -25.90 2.10 -12.50
C ASN A 118 -26.27 2.33 -13.97
N PRO A 119 -25.61 1.70 -14.96
CA PRO A 119 -24.59 0.67 -14.82
C PRO A 119 -23.21 1.26 -14.45
N PRO A 120 -22.36 0.47 -13.77
CA PRO A 120 -21.03 0.92 -13.38
C PRO A 120 -20.14 1.15 -14.61
N LYS A 121 -19.40 2.26 -14.62
CA LYS A 121 -18.36 2.52 -15.63
C LYS A 121 -17.01 2.06 -15.10
N GLY A 122 -16.25 1.36 -15.94
CA GLY A 122 -14.87 0.99 -15.60
C GLY A 122 -13.99 2.23 -15.43
N VAL A 123 -12.92 2.09 -14.65
CA VAL A 123 -11.90 3.13 -14.48
C VAL A 123 -10.58 2.62 -15.02
N ASP A 124 -9.94 3.46 -15.81
CA ASP A 124 -8.65 3.17 -16.41
C ASP A 124 -7.54 3.32 -15.37
N LEU A 125 -7.30 2.25 -14.59
CA LEU A 125 -6.33 2.25 -13.49
C LEU A 125 -4.91 2.55 -13.96
N GLU A 126 -4.56 2.17 -15.19
CA GLU A 126 -3.21 2.39 -15.74
C GLU A 126 -2.86 3.87 -15.77
N LYS A 127 -3.81 4.71 -16.22
CA LYS A 127 -3.66 6.18 -16.22
C LYS A 127 -3.49 6.75 -14.81
N ILE A 128 -4.17 6.18 -13.81
CA ILE A 128 -4.04 6.60 -12.42
C ILE A 128 -2.62 6.26 -11.90
N GLN A 129 -2.15 5.05 -12.19
CA GLN A 129 -0.82 4.60 -11.77
C GLN A 129 0.29 5.41 -12.46
N GLU A 130 0.15 5.70 -13.75
CA GLU A 130 1.09 6.54 -14.49
C GLU A 130 1.18 7.93 -13.87
N LYS A 131 0.05 8.60 -13.64
CA LYS A 131 0.01 9.93 -13.00
C LYS A 131 0.64 9.94 -11.61
N TYR A 132 0.38 8.90 -10.82
CA TYR A 132 0.98 8.75 -9.49
C TYR A 132 2.50 8.55 -9.56
N SER A 133 2.98 7.78 -10.53
CA SER A 133 4.42 7.62 -10.75
C SER A 133 5.07 8.90 -11.29
N ALA A 134 4.39 9.64 -12.16
CA ALA A 134 4.85 10.90 -12.72
C ALA A 134 4.87 12.03 -11.67
N SER A 135 3.93 12.05 -10.72
CA SER A 135 3.99 12.98 -9.59
C SER A 135 5.13 12.65 -8.63
N LEU A 136 5.43 11.37 -8.41
CA LEU A 136 6.56 10.94 -7.58
C LEU A 136 7.91 11.32 -8.21
N ARG A 137 8.02 11.25 -9.55
CA ARG A 137 9.20 11.73 -10.30
C ARG A 137 9.37 13.26 -10.29
N ARG A 138 8.27 14.00 -10.10
CA ARG A 138 8.30 15.47 -10.01
C ARG A 138 8.75 16.00 -8.66
N ASN A 139 9.05 15.15 -7.67
CA ASN A 139 9.73 15.63 -6.48
C ASN A 139 11.17 16.01 -6.87
N PRO A 140 11.52 17.31 -6.94
CA PRO A 140 12.90 17.68 -7.15
C PRO A 140 13.62 17.26 -5.87
N GLN A 141 14.46 16.23 -5.98
CA GLN A 141 15.52 15.99 -5.00
C GLN A 141 16.26 17.31 -4.86
N ARG A 142 15.89 18.10 -3.85
CA ARG A 142 16.60 19.32 -3.47
C ARG A 142 17.90 18.81 -2.86
N THR A 143 18.85 18.51 -3.73
CA THR A 143 20.23 18.23 -3.38
C THR A 143 20.81 19.55 -2.88
N THR A 144 20.63 19.82 -1.60
CA THR A 144 21.44 20.82 -0.90
C THR A 144 22.88 20.31 -0.91
N ALA A 145 23.86 21.21 -1.07
CA ALA A 145 25.29 20.90 -1.19
C ALA A 145 25.92 20.14 0.01
N GLY A 146 25.12 19.75 1.01
CA GLY A 146 25.54 19.09 2.25
C GLY A 146 24.84 17.75 2.56
N GLY A 147 24.24 17.07 1.57
CA GLY A 147 23.65 15.74 1.77
C GLY A 147 22.12 15.73 1.65
N GLN A 148 21.59 14.57 1.28
CA GLN A 148 20.19 14.38 0.92
C GLN A 148 19.24 14.77 2.06
N SER A 149 18.29 15.68 1.79
CA SER A 149 17.20 15.98 2.70
C SER A 149 15.98 15.16 2.32
N TYR A 150 15.54 14.28 3.22
CA TYR A 150 14.29 13.53 3.09
C TYR A 150 13.18 14.31 3.79
N TRP A 151 12.28 14.92 3.02
CA TRP A 151 11.01 15.41 3.57
C TRP A 151 10.05 14.23 3.68
N VAL A 152 9.64 13.90 4.90
CA VAL A 152 8.53 12.98 5.16
C VAL A 152 7.26 13.82 5.19
N SER A 153 6.35 13.61 4.23
CA SER A 153 5.01 14.21 4.26
C SER A 153 4.21 13.57 5.40
N TYR A 154 4.04 14.31 6.49
CA TYR A 154 3.10 13.98 7.56
C TYR A 154 1.75 14.62 7.24
N GLU A 155 0.90 13.92 6.49
CA GLU A 155 -0.52 14.26 6.41
C GLU A 155 -1.33 13.03 6.82
N ASN A 156 -2.15 13.23 7.87
CA ASN A 156 -3.20 12.35 8.44
C ASN A 156 -2.88 11.57 9.73
N PHE A 157 -2.28 12.21 10.74
CA PHE A 157 -2.61 11.90 12.13
C PHE A 157 -3.60 12.97 12.62
N SER A 158 -4.89 12.64 12.67
CA SER A 158 -5.84 13.37 13.52
C SER A 158 -6.06 12.52 14.76
N PHE A 159 -5.96 13.17 15.93
CA PHE A 159 -6.39 12.65 17.22
C PHE A 159 -7.91 12.36 17.23
#